data_AF-A0A9X2D3D7-F1
#
_entry.id   AF-A0A9X2D3D7-F1
#
_cell.length_a   1.000
_cell.length_b   1.000
_cell.length_c   1.000
_cell.angle_alpha   90.00
_cell.angle_beta   90.00
_cell.angle_gamma   90.00
#
_symmetry.space_group_name_H-M   'P 1'
#
loop_
_entity.id
_entity.type
_entity.pdbx_description
1 polymer ?
#
loop_
_entity_poly.entity_id
_entity_poly.type
_entity_poly.pdbx_seq_one_letter_code
_entity_poly.pdbx_strand_id
1 'polypeptide(L)' 'MEEQFSVGDQVELKSGGDLMTVESIEGNAINCIWFDGKNKHIDKFKATTLKKSETEGSIRFEPEL' A
#
# COMPACT_ATOMS: atom_id res chain seq x y z
N MET A 1 14.64 1.68 -7.74
CA MET A 1 14.47 1.95 -6.30
C MET A 1 13.46 0.93 -5.80
N GLU A 2 13.80 0.09 -4.84
CA GLU A 2 12.82 -0.82 -4.23
C GLU A 2 11.86 0.03 -3.40
N GLU A 3 10.58 0.08 -3.78
CA GLU A 3 9.57 0.76 -2.97
C GLU A 3 9.45 0.01 -1.63
N GLN A 4 9.76 0.71 -0.53
CA GLN A 4 9.58 0.17 0.81
C GLN A 4 8.14 0.40 1.24
N PHE A 5 7.38 -0.70 1.34
CA PHE A 5 6.04 -0.73 1.91
C PHE A 5 6.10 -0.81 3.43
N SER A 6 5.08 -0.26 4.09
CA SER A 6 4.86 -0.33 5.53
C SER A 6 3.43 -0.76 5.82
N VAL A 7 3.21 -1.42 6.96
CA VAL A 7 1.86 -1.75 7.42
C VAL A 7 1.03 -0.48 7.57
N GLY A 8 -0.18 -0.49 7.01
CA GLY A 8 -1.06 0.67 6.94
C GLY A 8 -0.93 1.50 5.66
N ASP A 9 0.08 1.28 4.82
CA ASP A 9 0.17 1.95 3.52
C ASP A 9 -1.03 1.56 2.64
N GLN A 10 -1.58 2.53 1.91
CA GLN A 10 -2.46 2.24 0.79
C GLN A 10 -1.63 1.97 -0.47
N VAL A 11 -1.94 0.85 -1.13
CA VAL A 11 -1.21 0.33 -2.28
C VAL A 11 -2.17 -0.15 -3.34
N GLU A 12 -1.70 -0.20 -4.58
CA GLU A 12 -2.43 -0.69 -5.74
C GLU A 12 -1.49 -1.57 -6.57
N LEU A 13 -2.03 -2.51 -7.35
CA LEU A 13 -1.24 -3.19 -8.37
C LEU A 13 -0.74 -2.19 -9.42
N LYS A 14 0.47 -2.39 -9.92
CA LYS A 14 1.04 -1.59 -11.02
C LYS A 14 0.23 -1.68 -12.31
N SER A 15 -0.51 -2.78 -12.51
CA SER A 15 -1.45 -2.96 -13.62
C SER A 15 -2.75 -2.16 -13.46
N GLY A 16 -2.95 -1.54 -12.30
CA GLY A 16 -4.23 -0.98 -11.88
C GLY A 16 -5.04 -1.97 -11.04
N GLY A 17 -6.05 -1.47 -10.33
CA GLY A 17 -7.01 -2.29 -9.59
C GLY A 17 -7.62 -1.55 -8.40
N ASP A 18 -8.13 -2.32 -7.45
CA ASP A 18 -8.66 -1.77 -6.20
C ASP A 18 -7.53 -1.22 -5.31
N LEU A 19 -7.86 -0.18 -4.56
CA LEU A 19 -7.02 0.31 -3.48
C LEU A 19 -7.04 -0.68 -2.32
N MET A 20 -5.86 -1.11 -1.92
CA MET A 20 -5.66 -2.06 -0.84
C MET A 20 -4.85 -1.44 0.27
N THR A 21 -4.98 -1.98 1.48
CA THR A 21 -4.17 -1.58 2.64
C THR A 21 -3.21 -2.71 3.00
N VAL A 22 -1.95 -2.37 3.29
CA VAL A 22 -0.98 -3.36 3.77
C VAL A 22 -1.33 -3.81 5.18
N GLU A 23 -1.70 -5.08 5.35
CA GLU A 23 -2.00 -5.68 6.66
C GLU A 23 -0.73 -6.21 7.33
N SER A 24 0.16 -6.85 6.58
CA SER A 24 1.43 -7.36 7.10
C SER A 24 2.46 -7.59 5.99
N ILE A 25 3.74 -7.71 6.38
CA ILE A 25 4.87 -7.89 5.45
C ILE A 25 5.66 -9.12 5.89
N GLU A 26 5.81 -10.07 4.97
CA GLU A 26 6.53 -11.33 5.18
C GLU A 26 7.62 -11.48 4.11
N GLY A 27 8.83 -11.01 4.40
CA GLY A 27 9.93 -11.00 3.44
C GLY A 27 9.61 -10.13 2.22
N ASN A 28 9.39 -10.76 1.06
CA ASN A 28 9.04 -10.07 -0.19
C ASN A 28 7.55 -10.16 -0.56
N ALA A 29 6.74 -10.79 0.30
CA ALA A 29 5.29 -10.86 0.16
C ALA A 29 4.62 -9.79 1.04
N ILE A 30 3.70 -9.04 0.45
CA ILE A 30 2.90 -8.02 1.10
C ILE A 30 1.47 -8.57 1.20
N ASN A 31 1.00 -8.83 2.43
CA ASN A 31 -0.40 -9.14 2.69
C ASN A 31 -1.20 -7.85 2.59
N CYS A 32 -2.19 -7.85 1.70
CA CYS A 32 -3.06 -6.72 1.47
C CYS A 32 -4.50 -7.09 1.83
N ILE A 33 -5.20 -6.14 2.44
CA ILE A 33 -6.63 -6.24 2.75
C ILE A 33 -7.38 -5.10 2.06
N TRP A 34 -8.53 -5.41 1.49
CA TRP A 34 -9.44 -4.40 0.94
C TRP A 34 -10.90 -4.86 1.04
N PHE A 35 -11.81 -3.97 0.72
CA PHE A 35 -13.24 -4.24 0.74
C PHE A 35 -13.85 -3.98 -0.65
N ASP A 36 -14.59 -4.96 -1.15
CA ASP A 36 -15.49 -4.80 -2.29
C ASP A 36 -16.94 -4.82 -1.78
N GLY A 37 -17.49 -3.62 -1.59
CA GLY A 37 -18.79 -3.43 -0.95
C GLY A 37 -18.80 -3.94 0.50
N LYS A 38 -19.44 -5.09 0.73
CA LYS A 38 -19.53 -5.76 2.06
C LYS A 38 -18.55 -6.92 2.20
N ASN A 39 -17.85 -7.28 1.14
CA ASN A 39 -16.95 -8.41 1.13
C ASN A 39 -15.55 -7.95 1.51
N LYS A 40 -14.97 -8.60 2.52
CA LYS A 40 -13.57 -8.41 2.90
C LYS A 40 -12.71 -9.36 2.07
N HIS A 41 -11.70 -8.81 1.41
CA HIS A 41 -10.70 -9.55 0.65
C HIS A 41 -9.35 -9.46 1.34
N ILE A 42 -8.60 -10.57 1.33
CA ILE A 42 -7.21 -10.64 1.79
C ILE A 42 -6.44 -11.43 0.74
N ASP A 43 -5.32 -10.88 0.27
CA ASP A 43 -4.45 -11.58 -0.67
C ASP A 43 -2.97 -11.17 -0.51
N LYS A 44 -2.06 -12.01 -1.00
CA LYS A 44 -0.60 -11.81 -0.96
C LYS A 44 -0.07 -11.40 -2.32
N PHE A 45 0.60 -10.25 -2.37
CA PHE A 45 1.26 -9.77 -3.58
C PHE A 45 2.77 -9.65 -3.39
N LYS A 46 3.53 -9.72 -4.49
CA LYS A 46 4.97 -9.42 -4.43
C LYS A 46 5.15 -7.91 -4.33
N ALA A 47 6.11 -7.46 -3.52
CA ALA A 47 6.40 -6.03 -3.42
C ALA A 47 6.66 -5.38 -4.80
N THR A 48 7.28 -6.11 -5.71
CA THR A 48 7.59 -5.62 -7.06
C THR A 48 6.38 -5.36 -7.95
N THR A 49 5.20 -5.93 -7.63
CA THR A 49 3.96 -5.75 -8.39
C THR A 49 3.07 -4.63 -7.85
N LEU A 50 3.38 -4.09 -6.68
CA LEU A 50 2.63 -3.02 -6.03
C LEU A 50 3.27 -1.66 -6.27
N LYS A 51 2.46 -0.61 -6.22
CA LYS A 51 2.87 0.80 -6.10
C LYS A 51 2.14 1.41 -4.91
N LYS A 52 2.77 2.34 -4.19
CA LYS A 52 2.03 3.14 -3.19
C LYS A 52 1.00 4.02 -3.89
N SER A 53 -0.22 4.07 -3.35
CA SER A 53 -1.15 5.12 -3.73
C SER A 53 -0.85 6.32 -2.85
N GLU A 54 -0.30 7.38 -3.43
CA GLU A 54 -0.17 8.64 -2.71
C GLU A 54 -1.57 9.20 -2.46
N THR A 55 -2.14 8.93 -1.28
CA THR A 55 -3.08 9.88 -0.70
C THR A 55 -2.22 11.08 -0.35
N GLU A 56 -2.28 12.13 -1.17
CA GLU A 56 -1.46 13.33 -0.97
C GLU A 56 -1.61 13.88 0.45
N GLY A 57 -0.59 13.59 1.25
CA GLY A 57 -0.26 14.25 2.50
C GLY A 57 1.16 14.80 2.38
N SER A 58 1.41 15.60 1.34
CA SER A 58 2.56 16.51 1.30
C SER A 58 2.38 17.60 2.37
N ILE A 59 2.41 17.24 3.66
CA ILE A 59 2.69 18.21 4.70
C ILE A 59 4.21 18.24 4.85
N ARG A 60 4.83 19.13 4.07
CA ARG A 60 6.18 19.61 4.39
C ARG A 60 6.07 20.35 5.72
N PHE A 61 6.40 19.69 6.82
CA PHE A 61 6.82 20.41 8.03
C PHE A 61 8.23 20.94 7.75
N GLU A 62 8.33 22.13 7.16
CA GLU A 62 9.53 22.93 7.31
C GLU A 62 9.53 23.46 8.76
N PRO A 63 10.54 23.12 9.60
CA PRO A 63 10.71 23.83 10.85
C PRO A 63 11.26 25.22 10.50
N GLU A 64 10.44 26.26 10.61
CA GLU A 64 10.96 27.62 10.65
C GLU A 64 11.84 27.76 11.91
N LEU A 65 13.11 28.08 11.68
CA LEU A 65 14.14 28.41 12.67
C LEU A 65 13.89 29.79 13.27
#